data_AF-A0A2G9Z6U2-F1
#
_entry.id   AF-A0A2G9Z6U2-F1
#
_cell.length_a   1.000
_cell.length_b   1.000
_cell.length_c   1.000
_cell.angle_alpha   90.00
_cell.angle_beta   90.00
_cell.angle_gamma   90.00
#
_symmetry.space_group_name_H-M   'P 1'
#
loop_
_entity.id
_entity.type
_entity.pdbx_description
1 polymer ?
#
loop_
_entity_poly.entity_id
_entity_poly.type
_entity_poly.pdbx_seq_one_letter_code
_entity_poly.pdbx_strand_id
1 'polypeptide(L)'
;MLGYPKNLYILPFDHRSSFIKTFIGAVKELDGQQKKLISDYKKIIFEGFLMSLGYVKNPVESAIMVDEDFGLEIIKLAKKKNIIICLPVEKSGQNNFAFQYGHDFSQHIQALKPDIVKALVRYNPADKKINQGQLEKIKELDSWCKDNSYKFMVESLVPPTPGQLKRARGRREVYDEKIRPALTLRMINEFHQAGIEPDIWKIEAFEHEDAWSETIDAICDGERSAVAIIMLGRGESF
;
A
#
# COMPACT_ATOMS: atom_id res chain seq x y z
N MET A 1 3.87 -9.97 -17.85
CA MET A 1 2.61 -9.30 -18.26
C MET A 1 2.24 -8.32 -17.17
N LEU A 2 2.11 -7.04 -17.53
CA LEU A 2 1.69 -5.96 -16.65
C LEU A 2 0.23 -6.15 -16.22
N GLY A 3 -0.06 -5.92 -14.95
CA GLY A 3 -1.42 -5.88 -14.41
C GLY A 3 -1.82 -7.11 -13.59
N TYR A 4 -3.01 -7.05 -13.01
CA TYR A 4 -3.61 -8.10 -12.17
C TYR A 4 -5.11 -8.25 -12.52
N PRO A 5 -5.46 -8.99 -13.58
CA PRO A 5 -6.82 -8.99 -14.15
C PRO A 5 -7.87 -9.76 -13.33
N LYS A 6 -7.54 -10.16 -12.10
CA LYS A 6 -8.39 -10.96 -11.22
C LYS A 6 -8.87 -10.13 -10.04
N ASN A 7 -10.05 -10.46 -9.51
CA ASN A 7 -10.56 -9.84 -8.29
C ASN A 7 -9.72 -10.26 -7.09
N LEU A 8 -9.09 -9.28 -6.44
CA LEU A 8 -8.20 -9.48 -5.30
C LEU A 8 -8.83 -8.87 -4.04
N TYR A 9 -9.06 -9.71 -3.03
CA TYR A 9 -9.61 -9.29 -1.73
C TYR A 9 -8.52 -9.41 -0.67
N ILE A 10 -8.07 -8.27 -0.17
CA ILE A 10 -6.93 -8.20 0.74
C ILE A 10 -7.43 -7.84 2.14
N LEU A 11 -6.98 -8.57 3.16
CA LEU A 11 -7.05 -8.13 4.55
C LEU A 11 -5.73 -7.44 4.94
N PRO A 12 -5.68 -6.10 4.99
CA PRO A 12 -4.48 -5.37 5.40
C PRO A 12 -4.39 -5.22 6.91
N PHE A 13 -3.25 -5.62 7.46
CA PHE A 13 -2.87 -5.44 8.86
C PHE A 13 -1.36 -5.24 9.00
N ASP A 14 -0.73 -4.59 8.02
CA ASP A 14 0.68 -4.20 7.95
C ASP A 14 1.03 -2.94 8.76
N HIS A 15 0.04 -2.34 9.42
CA HIS A 15 0.25 -1.20 10.31
C HIS A 15 1.29 -1.51 11.38
N ARG A 16 2.32 -0.66 11.49
CA ARG A 16 3.37 -0.74 12.53
C ARG A 16 3.31 0.46 13.45
N SER A 17 3.71 1.64 13.00
CA SER A 17 3.82 2.83 13.87
C SER A 17 2.49 3.27 14.48
N SER A 18 1.41 3.26 13.69
CA SER A 18 0.07 3.58 14.21
C SER A 18 -0.42 2.51 15.18
N PHE A 19 -0.21 1.23 14.85
CA PHE A 19 -0.60 0.10 15.69
C PHE A 19 0.13 0.12 17.04
N ILE A 20 1.45 0.35 17.03
CA ILE A 20 2.27 0.53 18.23
C ILE A 20 1.76 1.70 19.06
N LYS A 21 1.55 2.88 18.43
CA LYS A 21 1.06 4.07 19.13
C LYS A 21 -0.30 3.81 19.80
N THR A 22 -1.18 3.07 19.15
CA THR A 22 -2.51 2.76 19.68
C THR A 22 -2.47 1.80 20.88
N PHE A 23 -1.69 0.71 20.79
CA PHE A 23 -1.73 -0.35 21.82
C PHE A 23 -0.68 -0.22 22.91
N ILE A 24 0.46 0.43 22.62
CA ILE A 24 1.60 0.57 23.55
C ILE A 24 1.76 2.03 23.98
N GLY A 25 1.39 2.99 23.12
CA GLY A 25 1.63 4.41 23.35
C GLY A 25 2.94 4.90 22.72
N ALA A 26 3.39 6.08 23.14
CA ALA A 26 4.62 6.68 22.63
C ALA A 26 5.85 6.01 23.29
N VAL A 27 6.57 5.21 22.52
CA VAL A 27 7.81 4.54 22.94
C VAL A 27 8.93 4.82 21.94
N LYS A 28 10.16 4.95 22.42
CA LYS A 28 11.34 5.15 21.57
C LYS A 28 11.72 3.85 20.84
N GLU A 29 11.75 2.76 21.59
CA GLU A 29 12.02 1.41 21.09
C GLU A 29 11.12 0.42 21.83
N LEU A 30 10.75 -0.66 21.15
CA LEU A 30 9.97 -1.74 21.77
C LEU A 30 10.90 -2.74 22.46
N ASP A 31 10.56 -3.11 23.69
CA ASP A 31 11.18 -4.27 24.34
C ASP A 31 10.66 -5.60 23.75
N GLY A 32 11.26 -6.72 24.17
CA GLY A 32 10.89 -8.05 23.67
C GLY A 32 9.45 -8.46 23.97
N GLN A 33 8.89 -8.06 25.12
CA GLN A 33 7.52 -8.38 25.49
C GLN A 33 6.52 -7.58 24.64
N GLN A 34 6.80 -6.30 24.42
CA GLN A 34 6.00 -5.43 23.57
C GLN A 34 6.03 -5.90 22.12
N LYS A 35 7.20 -6.27 21.57
CA LYS A 35 7.30 -6.86 20.22
C LYS A 35 6.45 -8.13 20.11
N LYS A 36 6.55 -9.03 21.09
CA LYS A 36 5.75 -10.24 21.13
C LYS A 36 4.25 -9.94 21.17
N LEU A 37 3.84 -8.97 21.98
CA LEU A 37 2.43 -8.56 22.08
C LEU A 37 1.87 -8.06 20.74
N ILE A 38 2.64 -7.24 20.00
CA ILE A 38 2.24 -6.78 18.67
C ILE A 38 2.10 -7.96 17.68
N SER A 39 3.06 -8.90 17.69
CA SER A 39 2.98 -10.11 16.88
C SER A 39 1.78 -11.00 17.25
N ASP A 40 1.49 -11.17 18.54
CA ASP A 40 0.34 -11.94 19.03
C ASP A 40 -0.97 -11.32 18.54
N TYR A 41 -1.12 -9.98 18.57
CA TYR A 41 -2.32 -9.32 18.02
C TYR A 41 -2.48 -9.54 16.52
N LYS A 42 -1.41 -9.45 15.73
CA LYS A 42 -1.47 -9.73 14.29
C LYS A 42 -1.82 -11.20 14.02
N LYS A 43 -1.40 -12.12 14.89
CA LYS A 43 -1.76 -13.53 14.80
C LYS A 43 -3.27 -13.74 14.99
N ILE A 44 -3.90 -13.03 15.93
CA ILE A 44 -5.37 -13.06 16.11
C ILE A 44 -6.08 -12.61 14.83
N ILE A 45 -5.60 -11.54 14.18
CA ILE A 45 -6.16 -11.07 12.90
C ILE A 45 -6.05 -12.16 11.83
N PHE A 46 -4.88 -12.81 11.74
CA PHE A 46 -4.66 -13.90 10.78
C PHE A 46 -5.52 -15.14 11.08
N GLU A 47 -5.72 -15.50 12.34
CA GLU A 47 -6.64 -16.59 12.73
C GLU A 47 -8.07 -16.27 12.31
N GLY A 48 -8.53 -15.02 12.51
CA GLY A 48 -9.82 -14.55 12.00
C GLY A 48 -9.93 -14.62 10.48
N PHE A 49 -8.86 -14.28 9.76
CA PHE A 49 -8.78 -14.48 8.30
C PHE A 49 -8.93 -15.95 7.92
N LEU A 50 -8.23 -16.87 8.59
CA LEU A 50 -8.35 -18.29 8.30
C LEU A 50 -9.77 -18.81 8.56
N MET A 51 -10.45 -18.32 9.60
CA MET A 51 -11.84 -18.66 9.85
C MET A 51 -12.75 -18.12 8.75
N SER A 52 -12.52 -16.90 8.25
CA SER A 52 -13.35 -16.29 7.21
C SER A 52 -13.32 -17.08 5.90
N LEU A 53 -12.18 -17.71 5.56
CA LEU A 53 -12.05 -18.56 4.37
C LEU A 53 -13.07 -19.72 4.36
N GLY A 54 -13.49 -20.23 5.52
CA GLY A 54 -14.52 -21.28 5.62
C GLY A 54 -15.92 -20.82 5.21
N TYR A 55 -16.17 -19.51 5.14
CA TYR A 55 -17.47 -18.93 4.77
C TYR A 55 -17.54 -18.46 3.31
N VAL A 56 -16.40 -18.48 2.60
CA VAL A 56 -16.28 -18.02 1.22
C VAL A 56 -16.84 -19.10 0.30
N LYS A 57 -18.00 -18.83 -0.34
CA LYS A 57 -18.71 -19.81 -1.18
C LYS A 57 -18.08 -20.02 -2.56
N ASN A 58 -17.40 -19.00 -3.09
CA ASN A 58 -16.74 -19.03 -4.40
C ASN A 58 -15.25 -18.76 -4.21
N PRO A 59 -14.34 -19.50 -4.88
CA PRO A 59 -12.92 -19.24 -4.78
C PRO A 59 -12.60 -17.84 -5.30
N VAL A 60 -12.47 -16.88 -4.38
CA VAL A 60 -11.92 -15.55 -4.65
C VAL A 60 -10.46 -15.55 -4.24
N GLU A 61 -9.62 -14.75 -4.91
CA GLU A 61 -8.24 -14.57 -4.48
C GLU A 61 -8.23 -13.76 -3.18
N SER A 62 -8.17 -14.48 -2.06
CA SER A 62 -8.02 -13.89 -0.73
C SER A 62 -6.54 -13.74 -0.38
N ALA A 63 -6.15 -12.53 -0.03
CA ALA A 63 -4.80 -12.18 0.31
C ALA A 63 -4.72 -11.56 1.70
N ILE A 64 -3.53 -11.64 2.29
CA ILE A 64 -3.16 -10.89 3.49
C ILE A 64 -2.09 -9.87 3.14
N MET A 65 -2.10 -8.73 3.84
CA MET A 65 -1.01 -7.77 3.80
C MET A 65 -0.47 -7.55 5.21
N VAL A 66 0.75 -7.99 5.45
CA VAL A 66 1.37 -7.99 6.78
C VAL A 66 2.87 -7.69 6.67
N ASP A 67 3.40 -6.91 7.60
CA ASP A 67 4.83 -6.57 7.64
C ASP A 67 5.72 -7.72 8.12
N GLU A 68 6.99 -7.66 7.72
CA GLU A 68 8.01 -8.62 8.14
C GLU A 68 8.33 -8.52 9.64
N ASP A 69 8.43 -7.30 10.18
CA ASP A 69 8.91 -7.04 11.56
C ASP A 69 8.11 -7.81 12.62
N PHE A 70 6.79 -7.88 12.48
CA PHE A 70 5.89 -8.54 13.43
C PHE A 70 5.10 -9.71 12.83
N GLY A 71 5.08 -9.85 11.51
CA GLY A 71 4.29 -10.83 10.79
C GLY A 71 5.08 -12.00 10.20
N LEU A 72 6.39 -12.12 10.46
CA LEU A 72 7.23 -13.17 9.85
C LEU A 72 6.66 -14.59 9.96
N GLU A 73 6.19 -14.99 11.15
CA GLU A 73 5.60 -16.32 11.33
C GLU A 73 4.25 -16.49 10.61
N ILE A 74 3.48 -15.40 10.47
CA ILE A 74 2.23 -15.37 9.70
C ILE A 74 2.54 -15.58 8.22
N ILE A 75 3.55 -14.88 7.68
CA ILE A 75 4.01 -15.02 6.29
C ILE A 75 4.40 -16.47 6.00
N LYS A 76 5.19 -17.10 6.88
CA LYS A 76 5.58 -18.51 6.75
C LYS A 76 4.38 -19.45 6.75
N LEU A 77 3.39 -19.22 7.61
CA LEU A 77 2.19 -20.04 7.71
C LEU A 77 1.24 -19.84 6.51
N ALA A 78 1.08 -18.60 6.05
CA ALA A 78 0.30 -18.25 4.87
C ALA A 78 0.82 -18.96 3.62
N LYS A 79 2.15 -19.00 3.42
CA LYS A 79 2.78 -19.78 2.35
C LYS A 79 2.42 -21.26 2.39
N LYS A 80 2.51 -21.90 3.56
CA LYS A 80 2.17 -23.32 3.74
C LYS A 80 0.70 -23.61 3.39
N LYS A 81 -0.15 -22.59 3.43
CA LYS A 81 -1.59 -22.67 3.13
C LYS A 81 -1.93 -22.15 1.73
N ASN A 82 -0.94 -21.80 0.90
CA ASN A 82 -1.13 -21.20 -0.42
C ASN A 82 -2.02 -19.94 -0.39
N ILE A 83 -1.89 -19.13 0.67
CA ILE A 83 -2.55 -17.82 0.78
C ILE A 83 -1.69 -16.78 0.10
N ILE A 84 -2.29 -15.88 -0.68
CA ILE A 84 -1.60 -14.79 -1.37
C ILE A 84 -1.06 -13.79 -0.34
N ILE A 85 0.22 -13.43 -0.48
CA ILE A 85 0.91 -12.53 0.44
C ILE A 85 1.28 -11.23 -0.27
N CYS A 86 0.80 -10.12 0.29
CA CYS A 86 1.26 -8.77 -0.03
C CYS A 86 2.28 -8.33 1.02
N LEU A 87 3.54 -8.13 0.63
CA LEU A 87 4.62 -7.72 1.53
C LEU A 87 4.89 -6.22 1.40
N PRO A 88 4.61 -5.40 2.44
CA PRO A 88 5.03 -4.00 2.48
C PRO A 88 6.55 -3.88 2.60
N VAL A 89 7.16 -2.98 1.83
CA VAL A 89 8.62 -2.77 1.84
C VAL A 89 9.04 -1.39 2.33
N GLU A 90 8.09 -0.48 2.57
CA GLU A 90 8.38 0.85 3.11
C GLU A 90 8.72 0.85 4.60
N LYS A 91 9.40 1.89 5.08
CA LYS A 91 9.45 2.26 6.50
C LYS A 91 8.11 2.83 6.95
N SER A 92 7.59 2.31 8.05
CA SER A 92 6.34 2.81 8.62
C SER A 92 6.52 4.18 9.29
N GLY A 93 5.48 5.01 9.22
CA GLY A 93 5.38 6.27 9.96
C GLY A 93 6.21 7.42 9.39
N GLN A 94 6.81 7.26 8.20
CA GLN A 94 7.57 8.31 7.53
C GLN A 94 6.69 9.13 6.58
N ASN A 95 7.10 10.38 6.34
CA ASN A 95 6.47 11.26 5.36
C ASN A 95 6.91 10.97 3.93
N ASN A 96 8.09 10.36 3.76
CA ASN A 96 8.68 10.07 2.45
C ASN A 96 9.00 8.58 2.38
N PHE A 97 8.91 8.00 1.18
CA PHE A 97 9.26 6.62 0.93
C PHE A 97 10.76 6.35 1.21
N ALA A 98 10.99 5.30 1.98
CA ALA A 98 12.27 4.67 2.17
C ALA A 98 12.04 3.18 2.40
N PHE A 99 12.91 2.34 1.86
CA PHE A 99 12.87 0.90 2.11
C PHE A 99 13.11 0.61 3.59
N GLN A 100 12.33 -0.31 4.17
CA GLN A 100 12.49 -0.80 5.54
C GLN A 100 13.93 -1.24 5.80
N TYR A 101 14.47 -2.02 4.87
CA TYR A 101 15.81 -2.62 4.93
C TYR A 101 16.83 -1.92 4.02
N GLY A 102 16.57 -0.68 3.62
CA GLY A 102 17.51 0.11 2.81
C GLY A 102 17.93 -0.61 1.53
N HIS A 103 19.24 -0.75 1.30
CA HIS A 103 19.80 -1.43 0.13
C HIS A 103 19.55 -2.94 0.11
N ASP A 104 19.22 -3.55 1.25
CA ASP A 104 18.98 -4.98 1.37
C ASP A 104 17.51 -5.37 1.06
N PHE A 105 16.66 -4.42 0.63
CA PHE A 105 15.24 -4.68 0.37
C PHE A 105 15.01 -5.90 -0.54
N SER A 106 15.85 -6.06 -1.57
CA SER A 106 15.77 -7.14 -2.55
C SER A 106 16.03 -8.51 -1.92
N GLN A 107 16.99 -8.61 -1.01
CA GLN A 107 17.32 -9.85 -0.29
C GLN A 107 16.15 -10.28 0.60
N HIS A 108 15.51 -9.34 1.28
CA HIS A 108 14.34 -9.60 2.11
C HIS A 108 13.14 -10.10 1.26
N ILE A 109 12.86 -9.45 0.14
CA ILE A 109 11.80 -9.91 -0.78
C ILE A 109 12.11 -11.33 -1.30
N GLN A 110 13.35 -11.61 -1.71
CA GLN A 110 13.75 -12.93 -2.21
C GLN A 110 13.67 -14.03 -1.14
N ALA A 111 14.02 -13.71 0.11
CA ALA A 111 13.91 -14.64 1.22
C ALA A 111 12.43 -14.96 1.52
N LEU A 112 11.59 -13.92 1.50
CA LEU A 112 10.17 -14.02 1.82
C LEU A 112 9.26 -14.34 0.66
N LYS A 113 9.73 -14.39 -0.60
CA LYS A 113 9.00 -14.75 -1.83
C LYS A 113 7.49 -14.44 -1.76
N PRO A 114 7.10 -13.17 -1.58
CA PRO A 114 5.68 -12.80 -1.59
C PRO A 114 5.12 -12.90 -3.01
N ASP A 115 3.80 -12.98 -3.13
CA ASP A 115 3.12 -12.91 -4.42
C ASP A 115 3.10 -11.47 -4.95
N ILE A 116 2.91 -10.51 -4.05
CA ILE A 116 2.81 -9.08 -4.34
C ILE A 116 3.76 -8.32 -3.41
N VAL A 117 4.62 -7.50 -3.99
CA VAL A 117 5.43 -6.51 -3.28
C VAL A 117 4.63 -5.20 -3.23
N LYS A 118 4.52 -4.60 -2.05
CA LYS A 118 3.74 -3.38 -1.84
C LYS A 118 4.61 -2.24 -1.33
N ALA A 119 4.42 -1.04 -1.87
CA ALA A 119 5.05 0.18 -1.40
C ALA A 119 3.99 1.25 -1.09
N LEU A 120 3.97 1.76 0.14
CA LEU A 120 3.18 2.95 0.49
C LEU A 120 3.96 4.24 0.25
N VAL A 121 3.40 5.15 -0.54
CA VAL A 121 3.98 6.45 -0.85
C VAL A 121 3.03 7.56 -0.45
N ARG A 122 3.52 8.55 0.29
CA ARG A 122 2.81 9.81 0.53
C ARG A 122 3.30 10.83 -0.49
N TYR A 123 2.42 11.25 -1.39
CA TYR A 123 2.80 12.01 -2.57
C TYR A 123 1.81 13.13 -2.84
N ASN A 124 2.23 14.38 -2.61
CA ASN A 124 1.50 15.54 -3.09
C ASN A 124 2.27 16.18 -4.26
N PRO A 125 1.69 16.32 -5.47
CA PRO A 125 2.39 16.90 -6.62
C PRO A 125 2.92 18.34 -6.44
N ALA A 126 2.57 19.03 -5.35
CA ALA A 126 3.17 20.30 -4.97
C ALA A 126 4.60 20.16 -4.43
N ASP A 127 4.96 19.01 -3.85
CA ASP A 127 6.23 18.78 -3.15
C ASP A 127 7.35 18.28 -4.09
N LYS A 128 7.55 18.98 -5.22
CA LYS A 128 8.41 18.53 -6.33
C LYS A 128 9.79 18.00 -5.90
N LYS A 129 10.48 18.73 -5.01
CA LYS A 129 11.84 18.36 -4.56
C LYS A 129 11.86 17.06 -3.76
N ILE A 130 10.86 16.84 -2.91
CA ILE A 130 10.74 15.62 -2.11
C ILE A 130 10.37 14.46 -3.03
N ASN A 131 9.42 14.70 -3.94
CA ASN A 131 8.87 13.69 -4.82
C ASN A 131 9.87 13.11 -5.82
N GLN A 132 10.85 13.89 -6.26
CA GLN A 132 11.89 13.38 -7.17
C GLN A 132 12.58 12.13 -6.61
N GLY A 133 13.05 12.20 -5.36
CA GLY A 133 13.70 11.05 -4.72
C GLY A 133 12.75 9.91 -4.38
N GLN A 134 11.44 10.17 -4.27
CA GLN A 134 10.44 9.10 -4.11
C GLN A 134 10.22 8.37 -5.44
N LEU A 135 10.07 9.09 -6.55
CA LEU A 135 9.91 8.52 -7.89
C LEU A 135 11.11 7.63 -8.27
N GLU A 136 12.33 8.09 -7.98
CA GLU A 136 13.56 7.30 -8.25
C GLU A 136 13.54 5.94 -7.54
N LYS A 137 13.22 5.91 -6.24
CA LYS A 137 13.16 4.66 -5.46
C LYS A 137 12.00 3.75 -5.85
N ILE A 138 10.85 4.33 -6.19
CA ILE A 138 9.70 3.53 -6.63
C ILE A 138 9.94 2.95 -8.02
N LYS A 139 10.61 3.69 -8.91
CA LYS A 139 11.06 3.17 -10.20
C LYS A 139 12.09 2.05 -10.04
N GLU A 140 13.02 2.19 -9.11
CA GLU A 140 13.98 1.14 -8.75
C GLU A 140 13.24 -0.14 -8.32
N LEU A 141 12.26 -0.01 -7.41
CA LEU A 141 11.46 -1.14 -6.95
C LEU A 141 10.63 -1.77 -8.07
N ASP A 142 9.93 -0.95 -8.88
CA ASP A 142 9.12 -1.41 -10.00
C ASP A 142 9.95 -2.21 -11.02
N SER A 143 11.10 -1.64 -11.43
CA SER A 143 12.03 -2.30 -12.36
C SER A 143 12.53 -3.62 -11.79
N TRP A 144 12.94 -3.62 -10.52
CA TRP A 144 13.42 -4.83 -9.85
C TRP A 144 12.33 -5.90 -9.75
N CYS A 145 11.09 -5.52 -9.42
CA CYS A 145 9.96 -6.44 -9.37
C CYS A 145 9.68 -7.07 -10.75
N LYS A 146 9.70 -6.26 -11.81
CA LYS A 146 9.54 -6.73 -13.20
C LYS A 146 10.63 -7.74 -13.58
N ASP A 147 11.90 -7.41 -13.34
CA ASP A 147 13.05 -8.27 -13.66
C ASP A 147 13.03 -9.59 -12.88
N ASN A 148 12.45 -9.60 -11.68
CA ASN A 148 12.38 -10.77 -10.81
C ASN A 148 10.99 -11.44 -10.79
N SER A 149 10.09 -11.05 -11.70
CA SER A 149 8.74 -11.63 -11.85
C SER A 149 7.86 -11.54 -10.60
N TYR A 150 8.02 -10.48 -9.79
CA TYR A 150 7.10 -10.15 -8.70
C TYR A 150 6.00 -9.21 -9.18
N LYS A 151 4.79 -9.37 -8.65
CA LYS A 151 3.74 -8.36 -8.82
C LYS A 151 4.02 -7.16 -7.93
N PHE A 152 3.81 -5.96 -8.46
CA PHE A 152 4.06 -4.72 -7.74
C PHE A 152 2.78 -3.92 -7.49
N MET A 153 2.58 -3.53 -6.23
CA MET A 153 1.48 -2.68 -5.78
C MET A 153 2.02 -1.35 -5.24
N VAL A 154 1.49 -0.25 -5.78
CA VAL A 154 1.69 1.09 -5.20
C VAL A 154 0.45 1.46 -4.40
N GLU A 155 0.61 1.63 -3.09
CA GLU A 155 -0.38 2.26 -2.23
C GLU A 155 -0.07 3.76 -2.13
N SER A 156 -0.94 4.60 -2.68
CA SER A 156 -0.70 6.05 -2.70
C SER A 156 -1.62 6.78 -1.71
N LEU A 157 -1.02 7.69 -0.94
CA LEU A 157 -1.74 8.67 -0.15
C LEU A 157 -1.37 10.08 -0.63
N VAL A 158 -2.35 10.95 -0.80
CA VAL A 158 -2.16 12.32 -1.30
C VAL A 158 -2.51 13.30 -0.17
N PRO A 159 -1.64 13.48 0.84
CA PRO A 159 -1.92 14.35 1.98
C PRO A 159 -1.96 15.83 1.56
N PRO A 160 -2.77 16.68 2.21
CA PRO A 160 -2.79 18.10 1.90
C PRO A 160 -1.51 18.80 2.33
N THR A 161 -1.05 19.75 1.51
CA THR A 161 -0.12 20.79 1.99
C THR A 161 -0.87 21.76 2.93
N PRO A 162 -0.16 22.51 3.81
CA PRO A 162 -0.79 23.53 4.65
C PRO A 162 -1.60 24.56 3.84
N GLY A 163 -1.12 24.95 2.66
CA GLY A 163 -1.82 25.86 1.76
C GLY A 163 -3.11 25.26 1.18
N GLN A 164 -3.08 23.99 0.76
CA GLN A 164 -4.27 23.28 0.28
C GLN A 164 -5.32 23.10 1.39
N LEU A 165 -4.90 22.76 2.61
CA LEU A 165 -5.79 22.66 3.76
C LEU A 165 -6.40 24.01 4.12
N LYS A 166 -5.63 25.11 4.03
CA LYS A 166 -6.16 26.47 4.19
C LYS A 166 -7.22 26.80 3.13
N ARG A 167 -7.00 26.42 1.86
CA ARG A 167 -8.02 26.57 0.79
C ARG A 167 -9.30 25.77 1.10
N ALA A 168 -9.16 24.63 1.75
CA ALA A 168 -10.27 23.83 2.26
C ALA A 168 -10.87 24.36 3.60
N ARG A 169 -10.49 25.58 4.03
CA ARG A 169 -10.90 26.20 5.30
C ARG A 169 -10.57 25.35 6.53
N GLY A 170 -9.45 24.63 6.49
CA GLY A 170 -9.01 23.75 7.58
C GLY A 170 -9.74 22.41 7.64
N ARG A 171 -10.71 22.15 6.75
CA ARG A 171 -11.54 20.93 6.77
C ARG A 171 -10.97 19.87 5.85
N ARG A 172 -10.71 18.69 6.40
CA ARG A 172 -10.08 17.60 5.65
C ARG A 172 -11.03 16.98 4.64
N GLU A 173 -12.30 16.89 4.99
CA GLU A 173 -13.37 16.34 4.15
C GLU A 173 -13.51 17.17 2.88
N VAL A 174 -13.43 18.49 3.00
CA VAL A 174 -13.46 19.42 1.84
C VAL A 174 -12.22 19.27 0.96
N TYR A 175 -11.05 19.01 1.55
CA TYR A 175 -9.86 18.72 0.77
C TYR A 175 -10.00 17.39 0.02
N ASP A 176 -10.47 16.36 0.71
CA ASP A 176 -10.65 15.00 0.16
C ASP A 176 -11.67 14.99 -0.97
N GLU A 177 -12.77 15.73 -0.84
CA GLU A 177 -13.82 15.83 -1.86
C GLU A 177 -13.39 16.70 -3.05
N LYS A 178 -12.80 17.88 -2.80
CA LYS A 178 -12.70 18.94 -3.83
C LYS A 178 -11.31 19.20 -4.39
N ILE A 179 -10.26 18.72 -3.72
CA ILE A 179 -8.87 19.04 -4.07
C ILE A 179 -8.07 17.78 -4.38
N ARG A 180 -8.22 16.74 -3.56
CA ARG A 180 -7.46 15.48 -3.70
C ARG A 180 -7.64 14.78 -5.05
N PRO A 181 -8.84 14.68 -5.66
CA PRO A 181 -9.01 13.96 -6.92
C PRO A 181 -8.07 14.44 -8.04
N ALA A 182 -8.04 15.74 -8.29
CA ALA A 182 -7.16 16.34 -9.30
C ALA A 182 -5.66 16.14 -8.98
N LEU A 183 -5.30 16.10 -7.69
CA LEU A 183 -3.93 15.80 -7.26
C LEU A 183 -3.57 14.32 -7.45
N THR A 184 -4.51 13.40 -7.22
CA THR A 184 -4.33 11.97 -7.48
C THR A 184 -4.12 11.72 -8.97
N LEU A 185 -4.95 12.29 -9.83
CA LEU A 185 -4.79 12.21 -11.29
C LEU A 185 -3.42 12.73 -11.73
N ARG A 186 -2.99 13.88 -11.21
CA ARG A 186 -1.66 14.42 -11.51
C ARG A 186 -0.52 13.52 -11.01
N MET A 187 -0.65 12.93 -9.82
CA MET A 187 0.33 11.98 -9.29
C MET A 187 0.47 10.76 -10.22
N ILE A 188 -0.64 10.16 -10.67
CA ILE A 188 -0.63 9.01 -11.60
C ILE A 188 0.12 9.36 -12.87
N ASN A 189 -0.17 10.53 -13.47
CA ASN A 189 0.53 11.02 -14.64
C ASN A 189 2.04 11.23 -14.39
N GLU A 190 2.42 11.80 -13.24
CA GLU A 190 3.83 11.97 -12.86
C GLU A 190 4.54 10.60 -12.66
N PHE A 191 3.85 9.58 -12.14
CA PHE A 191 4.38 8.21 -12.03
C PHE A 191 4.58 7.57 -13.41
N HIS A 192 3.59 7.66 -14.31
CA HIS A 192 3.71 7.17 -15.68
C HIS A 192 4.84 7.87 -16.45
N GLN A 193 4.97 9.19 -16.31
CA GLN A 193 6.09 9.95 -16.90
C GLN A 193 7.46 9.53 -16.36
N ALA A 194 7.53 9.12 -15.10
CA ALA A 194 8.74 8.55 -14.51
C ALA A 194 9.04 7.12 -15.02
N GLY A 195 8.10 6.49 -15.73
CA GLY A 195 8.20 5.10 -16.20
C GLY A 195 7.89 4.08 -15.11
N ILE A 196 7.07 4.45 -14.13
CA ILE A 196 6.61 3.57 -13.06
C ILE A 196 5.26 2.98 -13.50
N GLU A 197 5.17 1.65 -13.59
CA GLU A 197 3.96 0.97 -14.04
C GLU A 197 3.66 -0.20 -13.11
N PRO A 198 3.02 0.04 -11.95
CA PRO A 198 2.68 -1.03 -11.03
C PRO A 198 1.57 -1.91 -11.62
N ASP A 199 1.54 -3.17 -11.22
CA ASP A 199 0.45 -4.09 -11.60
C ASP A 199 -0.87 -3.73 -10.89
N ILE A 200 -0.77 -3.11 -9.71
CA ILE A 200 -1.90 -2.78 -8.84
C ILE A 200 -1.74 -1.37 -8.26
N TRP A 201 -2.73 -0.52 -8.48
CA TRP A 201 -2.88 0.75 -7.78
C TRP A 201 -3.81 0.59 -6.59
N LYS A 202 -3.33 0.90 -5.39
CA LYS A 202 -4.16 0.98 -4.18
C LYS A 202 -4.34 2.45 -3.81
N ILE A 203 -5.50 3.02 -4.11
CA ILE A 203 -5.75 4.47 -4.03
C ILE A 203 -6.88 4.83 -3.07
N GLU A 204 -6.83 6.07 -2.59
CA GLU A 204 -7.85 6.66 -1.72
C GLU A 204 -9.17 6.85 -2.49
N ALA A 205 -10.30 6.53 -1.87
CA ALA A 205 -11.62 6.65 -2.49
C ALA A 205 -11.95 8.10 -2.91
N PHE A 206 -12.81 8.22 -3.92
CA PHE A 206 -13.43 9.48 -4.33
C PHE A 206 -14.94 9.43 -4.10
N GLU A 207 -15.50 10.59 -3.76
CA GLU A 207 -16.95 10.77 -3.55
C GLU A 207 -17.74 10.77 -4.87
N HIS A 208 -17.12 11.30 -5.94
CA HIS A 208 -17.79 11.53 -7.22
C HIS A 208 -17.33 10.54 -8.29
N GLU A 209 -18.27 10.08 -9.11
CA GLU A 209 -18.04 9.08 -10.16
C GLU A 209 -17.11 9.59 -11.27
N ASP A 210 -17.20 10.87 -11.61
CA ASP A 210 -16.33 11.52 -12.61
C ASP A 210 -14.84 11.42 -12.24
N ALA A 211 -14.51 11.65 -10.97
CA ALA A 211 -13.15 11.47 -10.45
C ALA A 211 -12.65 10.02 -10.58
N TRP A 212 -13.54 9.03 -10.41
CA TRP A 212 -13.21 7.63 -10.67
C TRP A 212 -12.96 7.39 -12.14
N SER A 213 -13.85 7.83 -13.04
CA SER A 213 -13.69 7.65 -14.48
C SER A 213 -12.38 8.26 -14.98
N GLU A 214 -12.09 9.51 -14.66
CA GLU A 214 -10.84 10.19 -15.07
C GLU A 214 -9.59 9.48 -14.53
N THR A 215 -9.65 9.00 -13.29
CA THR A 215 -8.52 8.29 -12.66
C THR A 215 -8.30 6.91 -13.27
N ILE A 216 -9.38 6.17 -13.55
CA ILE A 216 -9.32 4.86 -14.19
C ILE A 216 -8.76 5.00 -15.61
N ASP A 217 -9.25 5.97 -16.38
CA ASP A 217 -8.75 6.24 -17.73
C ASP A 217 -7.25 6.53 -17.73
N ALA A 218 -6.77 7.35 -16.78
CA ALA A 218 -5.35 7.65 -16.66
C ALA A 218 -4.50 6.44 -16.23
N ILE A 219 -4.99 5.60 -15.30
CA ILE A 219 -4.29 4.40 -14.85
C ILE A 219 -4.20 3.36 -15.96
N CYS A 220 -5.31 3.14 -16.68
CA CYS A 220 -5.46 2.08 -17.67
C CYS A 220 -5.03 2.51 -19.08
N ASP A 221 -4.52 3.73 -19.25
CA ASP A 221 -4.10 4.28 -20.54
C ASP A 221 -3.05 3.40 -21.26
N GLY A 222 -3.18 3.30 -22.58
CA GLY A 222 -2.29 2.50 -23.43
C GLY A 222 -2.39 1.00 -23.19
N GLU A 223 -1.26 0.34 -22.96
CA GLU A 223 -1.16 -1.12 -22.78
C GLU A 223 -1.51 -1.58 -21.34
N ARG A 224 -2.08 -0.69 -20.52
CA ARG A 224 -2.31 -0.89 -19.08
C ARG A 224 -3.72 -1.38 -18.75
N SER A 225 -4.44 -1.93 -19.72
CA SER A 225 -5.84 -2.37 -19.57
C SER A 225 -6.05 -3.49 -18.54
N ALA A 226 -4.98 -4.18 -18.13
CA ALA A 226 -5.02 -5.25 -17.13
C ALA A 226 -4.61 -4.79 -15.72
N VAL A 227 -4.23 -3.51 -15.53
CA VAL A 227 -3.83 -2.96 -14.23
C VAL A 227 -5.03 -2.96 -13.28
N ALA A 228 -4.85 -3.48 -12.07
CA ALA A 228 -5.90 -3.49 -11.06
C ALA A 228 -5.93 -2.19 -10.27
N ILE A 229 -7.13 -1.81 -9.83
CA ILE A 229 -7.34 -0.69 -8.91
C ILE A 229 -8.05 -1.25 -7.67
N ILE A 230 -7.46 -1.00 -6.51
CA ILE A 230 -7.99 -1.39 -5.20
C ILE A 230 -8.24 -0.13 -4.39
N MET A 231 -9.43 -0.05 -3.80
CA MET A 231 -9.78 1.04 -2.90
C MET A 231 -9.19 0.79 -1.51
N LEU A 232 -8.53 1.77 -0.92
CA LEU A 232 -8.04 1.70 0.45
C LEU A 232 -9.06 2.24 1.46
N GLY A 233 -9.11 1.63 2.65
CA GLY A 233 -10.09 1.99 3.67
C GLY A 233 -9.72 3.19 4.57
N ARG A 234 -8.43 3.51 4.75
CA ARG A 234 -7.90 4.65 5.55
C ARG A 234 -8.42 4.81 6.99
N GLY A 235 -9.10 3.81 7.56
CA GLY A 235 -9.77 3.94 8.86
C GLY A 235 -11.11 4.71 8.79
N GLU A 236 -11.62 4.94 7.58
CA GLU A 236 -12.97 5.47 7.35
C GLU A 236 -14.02 4.35 7.49
N SER A 237 -15.25 4.73 7.79
CA SER A 237 -16.42 3.85 7.65
C SER A 237 -17.10 4.21 6.33
N PHE A 238 -17.25 3.23 5.42
CA PHE A 238 -17.96 3.37 4.15
C PHE A 238 -19.37 2.81 4.27
#